data_AF-A0A1H6YP43-F1
#
_entry.id   AF-A0A1H6YP43-F1
#
_cell.length_a   1.000
_cell.length_b   1.000
_cell.length_c   1.000
_cell.angle_alpha   90.00
_cell.angle_beta   90.00
_cell.angle_gamma   90.00
#
_symmetry.space_group_name_H-M   'P 1'
#
loop_
_entity.id
_entity.type
_entity.pdbx_description
1 polymer ?
#
loop_
_entity_poly.entity_id
_entity_poly.type
_entity_poly.pdbx_seq_one_letter_code
_entity_poly.pdbx_strand_id
1 'polypeptide(L)'
;MIRRPRQGNEGTAEMASRLGCTLVEAVPRHGHARPALVGCDPVLSQRMKALGARWDSFNQALAFAGWPALQAALRYALDQQGRPVAPVAQQDQPHPG
;
A
#
# COMPACT_ATOMS: atom_id res chain seq x y z
N MET A 1 5.00 8.53 -16.74
CA MET A 1 3.64 8.43 -17.29
C MET A 1 2.91 7.30 -16.59
N ILE A 2 1.75 7.58 -16.00
CA ILE A 2 0.89 6.58 -15.36
C ILE A 2 -0.22 6.15 -16.30
N ARG A 3 -0.50 4.85 -16.34
CA ARG A 3 -1.60 4.26 -17.11
C ARG A 3 -2.61 3.63 -16.16
N ARG A 4 -3.85 3.51 -16.64
CA ARG A 4 -4.85 2.69 -15.97
C ARG A 4 -4.36 1.24 -15.91
N PRO A 5 -4.57 0.54 -14.79
CA PRO A 5 -4.14 -0.84 -14.68
C PRO A 5 -4.84 -1.69 -15.73
N ARG A 6 -4.09 -2.61 -16.34
CA ARG A 6 -4.60 -3.57 -17.34
C ARG A 6 -5.81 -4.36 -16.79
N GLN A 7 -6.82 -4.62 -17.65
CA GLN A 7 -7.97 -5.47 -17.31
C GLN A 7 -7.50 -6.83 -16.78
N GLY A 8 -8.15 -7.32 -15.70
CA GLY A 8 -7.78 -8.55 -14.99
C GLY A 8 -7.16 -8.34 -13.59
N ASN A 9 -6.88 -7.08 -13.20
CA ASN A 9 -6.38 -6.75 -11.85
C ASN A 9 -7.46 -6.10 -10.96
N GLU A 10 -8.74 -6.34 -11.22
CA GLU A 10 -9.86 -5.69 -10.55
C GLU A 10 -9.85 -5.95 -9.04
N GLY A 11 -9.64 -7.19 -8.60
CA GLY A 11 -9.52 -7.50 -7.18
C GLY A 11 -8.32 -6.79 -6.51
N THR A 12 -7.24 -6.56 -7.26
CA THR A 12 -6.08 -5.81 -6.77
C THR A 12 -6.37 -4.31 -6.69
N ALA A 13 -7.11 -3.78 -7.67
CA ALA A 13 -7.60 -2.41 -7.66
C ALA A 13 -8.56 -2.15 -6.50
N GLU A 14 -9.45 -3.10 -6.22
CA GLU A 14 -10.37 -3.03 -5.09
C GLU A 14 -9.63 -3.04 -3.75
N MET A 15 -8.64 -3.92 -3.59
CA MET A 15 -7.77 -3.94 -2.39
C MET A 15 -7.06 -2.61 -2.19
N ALA A 16 -6.49 -2.02 -3.25
CA ALA A 16 -5.87 -0.71 -3.18
C ALA A 16 -6.88 0.37 -2.78
N SER A 17 -8.07 0.37 -3.39
CA SER A 17 -9.13 1.34 -3.12
C SER A 17 -9.60 1.31 -1.66
N ARG A 18 -9.74 0.10 -1.08
CA ARG A 18 -10.08 -0.08 0.34
C ARG A 18 -9.04 0.52 1.29
N LEU A 19 -7.78 0.55 0.88
CA LEU A 19 -6.68 1.18 1.62
C LEU A 19 -6.56 2.69 1.34
N GLY A 20 -7.44 3.28 0.52
CA GLY A 20 -7.36 4.67 0.09
C GLY A 20 -6.32 4.93 -1.00
N CYS A 21 -5.76 3.89 -1.62
CA CYS A 21 -4.82 4.00 -2.72
C CYS A 21 -5.51 3.76 -4.07
N THR A 22 -4.96 4.33 -5.14
CA THR A 22 -5.35 3.99 -6.51
C THR A 22 -4.28 3.14 -7.17
N LEU A 23 -4.69 1.99 -7.71
CA LEU A 23 -3.82 1.14 -8.50
C LEU A 23 -3.58 1.73 -9.89
N VAL A 24 -2.31 1.84 -10.28
CA VAL A 24 -1.87 2.35 -11.59
C VAL A 24 -0.71 1.52 -12.13
N GLU A 25 -0.41 1.66 -13.42
CA GLU A 25 0.83 1.14 -14.01
C GLU A 25 1.78 2.32 -14.26
N ALA A 26 2.90 2.34 -13.53
CA ALA A 26 3.97 3.29 -13.74
C ALA A 26 4.80 2.85 -14.94
N VAL A 27 4.83 3.67 -15.99
CA VAL A 27 5.66 3.44 -17.18
C VAL A 27 6.96 4.25 -17.01
N PRO A 28 8.10 3.59 -16.75
CA PRO A 28 9.39 4.26 -16.69
C PRO A 28 9.80 4.74 -18.08
N ARG A 29 10.74 5.68 -18.13
CA ARG A 29 11.30 6.21 -19.40
C ARG A 29 11.95 5.12 -20.26
N HIS A 30 12.49 4.07 -19.62
CA HIS A 30 13.06 2.90 -20.26
C HIS A 30 12.58 1.64 -19.53
N GLY A 31 12.15 0.62 -20.27
CA GLY A 31 11.70 -0.66 -19.74
C GLY A 31 10.19 -0.87 -19.77
N HIS A 32 9.73 -1.88 -19.02
CA HIS A 32 8.32 -2.29 -19.00
C HIS A 32 7.51 -1.54 -17.95
N ALA A 33 6.20 -1.42 -18.21
CA ALA A 33 5.24 -0.89 -17.25
C ALA A 33 5.25 -1.75 -15.98
N ARG A 34 5.26 -1.10 -14.82
CA ARG A 34 5.30 -1.76 -13.51
C ARG A 34 4.08 -1.37 -12.70
N PRO A 35 3.55 -2.29 -11.90
CA PRO A 35 2.43 -1.98 -11.03
C PRO A 35 2.86 -1.00 -9.95
N ALA A 36 2.03 0.00 -9.71
CA ALA A 36 2.29 1.07 -8.78
C ALA A 36 1.02 1.56 -8.08
N LEU A 37 1.19 2.25 -6.96
CA LEU A 37 0.10 2.85 -6.20
C LEU A 37 0.29 4.37 -6.11
N VAL A 38 -0.82 5.11 -6.22
CA VAL A 38 -0.87 6.57 -6.03
C VAL A 38 -1.95 6.93 -5.01
N GLY A 39 -1.83 8.12 -4.41
CA GLY A 39 -2.84 8.62 -3.47
C GLY A 39 -2.83 7.94 -2.09
N CYS A 40 -1.89 7.05 -1.82
CA CYS A 40 -1.74 6.44 -0.51
C CYS A 40 -1.37 7.48 0.56
N ASP A 41 -1.99 7.38 1.74
CA ASP A 41 -1.61 8.15 2.93
C ASP A 41 -0.09 7.99 3.24
N PRO A 42 0.59 9.01 3.80
CA PRO A 42 2.00 8.95 4.16
C PRO A 42 2.40 7.74 5.03
N VAL A 43 1.58 7.33 6.00
CA VAL A 43 1.84 6.17 6.87
C VAL A 43 1.81 4.89 6.05
N LEU A 44 0.79 4.74 5.19
CA LEU A 44 0.67 3.59 4.30
C LEU A 44 1.80 3.57 3.27
N SER A 45 2.17 4.73 2.74
CA SER A 45 3.29 4.89 1.81
C SER A 45 4.61 4.44 2.41
N GLN A 46 4.85 4.72 3.70
CA GLN A 46 6.04 4.25 4.41
C GLN A 46 6.01 2.74 4.62
N ARG A 47 4.85 2.16 4.97
CA ARG A 47 4.68 0.69 5.06
C ARG A 47 4.92 0.01 3.72
N MET A 48 4.36 0.53 2.64
CA MET A 48 4.58 -0.01 1.29
C MET A 48 6.06 0.03 0.90
N LYS A 49 6.78 1.11 1.25
CA LYS A 49 8.24 1.19 1.06
C LYS A 49 8.98 0.12 1.85
N ALA A 50 8.59 -0.15 3.11
CA ALA A 50 9.16 -1.22 3.91
C ALA A 50 8.89 -2.62 3.32
N LEU A 51 7.77 -2.78 2.61
CA LEU A 51 7.39 -4.02 1.88
C LEU A 51 8.07 -4.13 0.49
N GLY A 52 8.99 -3.22 0.16
CA GLY A 52 9.76 -3.26 -1.08
C GLY A 52 9.24 -2.36 -2.22
N ALA A 53 8.25 -1.50 -1.96
CA ALA A 53 7.89 -0.46 -2.92
C ALA A 53 9.00 0.59 -3.04
N ARG A 54 9.22 1.09 -4.25
CA ARG A 54 10.16 2.19 -4.50
C ARG A 54 9.37 3.42 -4.93
N TRP A 55 9.67 4.55 -4.31
CA TRP A 55 9.09 5.82 -4.73
C TRP A 55 9.66 6.22 -6.09
N ASP A 56 8.78 6.43 -7.05
CA ASP A 56 9.10 6.91 -8.39
C ASP A 56 8.66 8.36 -8.50
N SER A 57 9.62 9.29 -8.39
CA SER A 57 9.35 10.72 -8.44
C SER A 57 8.84 11.19 -9.81
N PHE A 58 9.12 10.44 -10.88
CA PHE A 58 8.68 10.79 -12.24
C PHE A 58 7.19 10.51 -12.45
N ASN A 59 6.69 9.45 -11.83
CA ASN A 59 5.28 9.05 -11.85
C ASN A 59 4.51 9.50 -10.61
N GLN A 60 5.19 10.05 -9.61
CA GLN A 60 4.66 10.35 -8.27
C GLN A 60 3.90 9.16 -7.68
N ALA A 61 4.48 7.97 -7.82
CA ALA A 61 3.84 6.70 -7.48
C ALA A 61 4.79 5.76 -6.73
N LEU A 62 4.22 4.87 -5.93
CA LEU A 62 4.95 3.77 -5.29
C LEU A 62 4.99 2.58 -6.24
N ALA A 63 6.10 2.39 -6.94
CA ALA A 63 6.28 1.32 -7.90
C ALA A 63 6.80 0.04 -7.23
N PHE A 64 6.26 -1.11 -7.64
CA PHE A 64 6.63 -2.42 -7.14
C PHE A 64 7.47 -3.20 -8.14
N ALA A 65 8.20 -4.22 -7.68
CA ALA A 65 8.98 -5.14 -8.52
C ALA A 65 8.12 -5.81 -9.60
N GLY A 66 6.90 -6.18 -9.25
CA GLY A 66 5.92 -6.79 -10.14
C GLY A 66 4.59 -6.99 -9.41
N TRP A 67 3.63 -7.58 -10.11
CA TRP A 67 2.27 -7.78 -9.61
C TRP A 67 2.20 -8.61 -8.31
N PRO A 68 2.95 -9.73 -8.18
CA PRO A 68 2.92 -10.54 -6.96
C PRO A 68 3.36 -9.76 -5.71
N ALA A 69 4.39 -8.91 -5.83
CA ALA A 69 4.88 -8.10 -4.73
C ALA A 69 3.86 -7.05 -4.28
N LEU A 70 3.19 -6.40 -5.24
CA LEU A 70 2.12 -5.45 -4.95
C LEU A 70 0.93 -6.14 -4.27
N GLN A 71 0.49 -7.29 -4.79
CA GLN A 71 -0.63 -8.05 -4.23
C GLN A 71 -0.35 -8.51 -2.79
N ALA A 72 0.86 -9.04 -2.54
CA ALA A 72 1.27 -9.44 -1.19
C ALA A 72 1.29 -8.24 -0.23
N ALA A 73 1.80 -7.08 -0.67
CA ALA A 73 1.85 -5.88 0.16
C ALA A 73 0.46 -5.33 0.49
N LEU A 74 -0.45 -5.29 -0.48
CA LEU A 74 -1.85 -4.88 -0.27
C LEU A 74 -2.56 -5.82 0.70
N ARG A 75 -2.41 -7.13 0.51
CA ARG A 75 -3.04 -8.14 1.37
C ARG A 75 -2.53 -8.03 2.81
N TYR A 76 -1.22 -7.83 2.99
CA TYR A 76 -0.62 -7.61 4.30
C TYR A 76 -1.13 -6.32 4.96
N ALA A 77 -1.25 -5.23 4.21
CA ALA A 77 -1.75 -3.96 4.75
C ALA A 77 -3.22 -4.04 5.16
N LEU A 78 -4.06 -4.76 4.40
CA LEU A 78 -5.46 -5.02 4.74
C LEU A 78 -5.60 -5.87 6.00
N ASP A 79 -4.79 -6.93 6.12
CA ASP A 79 -4.75 -7.78 7.32
C ASP A 79 -4.44 -6.96 8.58
N GLN A 80 -3.47 -6.05 8.47
CA GLN A 80 -3.08 -5.15 9.57
C GLN A 80 -4.11 -4.06 9.88
N GLN A 81 -4.99 -3.68 8.95
CA GLN A 81 -6.13 -2.80 9.23
C GLN A 81 -7.27 -3.52 9.94
N GLY A 82 -7.46 -4.82 9.66
CA GLY A 82 -8.45 -5.66 10.33
C GLY A 82 -8.08 -6.04 11.77
N ARG A 83 -6.82 -5.85 12.16
CA ARG A 83 -6.39 -5.99 13.55
C ARG A 83 -6.62 -4.65 14.25
N PRO A 84 -7.68 -4.49 15.07
CA PRO A 84 -7.73 -3.37 15.99
C PRO A 84 -6.45 -3.46 16.81
N VAL A 85 -5.62 -2.42 16.74
CA VAL A 85 -4.67 -2.16 17.81
C VAL A 85 -5.54 -2.04 19.05
N ALA A 86 -5.58 -3.10 19.86
CA ALA A 86 -6.24 -3.03 21.15
C ALA A 86 -5.67 -1.77 21.81
N PRO A 87 -6.50 -0.82 22.26
CA PRO A 87 -5.98 0.27 23.07
C PRO A 87 -5.23 -0.41 24.20
N VAL A 88 -3.94 -0.12 24.31
CA VAL A 88 -3.16 -0.48 25.49
C VAL A 88 -3.87 0.25 26.61
N ALA A 89 -4.78 -0.46 27.28
CA ALA A 89 -5.51 0.05 28.42
C ALA A 89 -4.43 0.31 29.46
N GLN A 90 -4.10 1.59 29.58
CA GLN A 90 -3.35 2.16 30.66
C GLN A 90 -3.97 1.63 31.95
N GLN A 91 -3.29 0.67 32.59
CA GLN A 91 -3.57 0.31 33.97
C GLN A 91 -2.99 1.44 34.84
N ASP A 92 -3.66 2.59 34.78
CA ASP A 92 -3.75 3.48 35.93
C ASP A 92 -4.72 2.79 36.89
N GLN A 93 -4.18 2.18 37.93
CA GLN A 93 -4.99 1.83 39.10
C GLN A 93 -4.24 2.36 40.34
N PRO A 94 -4.78 3.39 41.01
CA PRO A 94 -4.31 3.81 42.31
C PRO A 94 -4.78 2.81 43.40
N HIS A 95 -3.84 2.45 44.29
CA HIS A 95 -3.90 2.07 45.73
C HIS A 95 -5.28 1.67 46.37
N PRO A 96 -5.40 0.65 47.26
CA PRO A 96 -4.90 0.80 48.64
C PRO A 96 -4.42 -0.45 49.40
N GLY A 97 -3.57 -0.22 50.41
CA GLY A 97 -3.16 -1.18 51.44
C GLY A 97 -2.30 -0.50 52.50
#